data_AF-A0A957U5S1-F1
#
_entry.id   AF-A0A957U5S1-F1
#
_cell.length_a   1.000
_cell.length_b   1.000
_cell.length_c   1.000
_cell.angle_alpha   90.00
_cell.angle_beta   90.00
_cell.angle_gamma   90.00
#
_symmetry.space_group_name_H-M   'P 1'
#
loop_
_entity.id
_entity.type
_entity.pdbx_description
1 polymer ?
#
loop_
_entity_poly.entity_id
_entity_poly.type
_entity_poly.pdbx_seq_one_letter_code
_entity_poly.pdbx_strand_id
1 'polypeptide(L)'
;MIWGTLVMVITGFALWNPIATTYFLPGQFIPAAKAAHGGEALLAVLSIITWHFYNVHLKQFNRSMFTGYISHHEMAEEHALELEQIQKGQLPPPAHPDGLRRRQRIFVPLAAVMALITIVGLYFFITFEQTAITTVPRQTTDIYVPLTPAPDAPGG
;
A
#
# COMPACT_ATOMS: atom_id res chain seq x y z
N MET A 1 0.40 14.65 3.85
CA MET A 1 -0.33 13.40 3.51
C MET A 1 -0.39 13.13 2.02
N ILE A 2 -0.76 14.10 1.16
CA ILE A 2 -0.90 13.86 -0.30
C ILE A 2 0.38 13.28 -0.92
N TRP A 3 1.55 13.86 -0.62
CA TRP A 3 2.82 13.39 -1.17
C TRP A 3 3.17 11.96 -0.76
N GLY A 4 3.23 11.67 0.54
CA GLY A 4 3.56 10.33 1.04
C GLY A 4 2.58 9.26 0.53
N THR A 5 1.29 9.56 0.45
CA THR A 5 0.30 8.65 -0.14
C THR A 5 0.58 8.38 -1.62
N LEU A 6 0.89 9.41 -2.42
CA LEU A 6 1.23 9.23 -3.83
C LEU A 6 2.48 8.38 -4.02
N VAL A 7 3.56 8.67 -3.26
CA VAL A 7 4.80 7.89 -3.33
C VAL A 7 4.54 6.43 -2.96
N MET A 8 3.85 6.16 -1.85
CA MET A 8 3.54 4.80 -1.40
C MET A 8 2.70 4.02 -2.42
N VAL A 9 1.69 4.64 -3.02
CA VAL A 9 0.84 4.00 -4.03
C VAL A 9 1.65 3.67 -5.29
N ILE A 10 2.33 4.66 -5.87
CA ILE A 10 3.05 4.48 -7.15
C ILE A 10 4.19 3.47 -6.99
N THR A 11 5.02 3.64 -5.95
CA THR A 11 6.14 2.73 -5.71
C THR A 11 5.67 1.35 -5.24
N GLY A 12 4.55 1.25 -4.52
CA GLY A 12 3.95 -0.02 -4.13
C GLY A 12 3.49 -0.83 -5.33
N PHE A 13 2.78 -0.20 -6.28
CA PHE A 13 2.44 -0.85 -7.55
C PHE A 13 3.67 -1.23 -8.37
N ALA A 14 4.68 -0.36 -8.44
CA ALA A 14 5.93 -0.68 -9.14
C ALA A 14 6.64 -1.92 -8.56
N LEU A 15 6.62 -2.08 -7.24
CA LEU A 15 7.27 -3.19 -6.53
C LEU A 15 6.43 -4.47 -6.49
N TRP A 16 5.10 -4.36 -6.60
CA TRP A 16 4.23 -5.53 -6.66
C TRP A 16 4.50 -6.32 -7.96
N ASN A 17 4.57 -5.66 -9.12
CA ASN A 17 4.93 -6.31 -10.38
C ASN A 17 6.12 -5.57 -11.05
N PRO A 18 7.36 -5.89 -10.64
CA PRO A 18 8.54 -5.21 -11.17
C PRO A 18 8.77 -5.51 -12.65
N ILE A 19 8.40 -6.71 -13.12
CA ILE A 19 8.53 -7.10 -14.53
C ILE A 19 7.64 -6.19 -15.40
N ALA A 20 6.35 -6.09 -15.08
CA ALA A 20 5.42 -5.17 -15.75
C ALA A 20 5.93 -3.73 -15.75
N THR A 21 6.45 -3.28 -14.61
CA THR A 21 7.01 -1.94 -14.47
C THR A 21 8.19 -1.72 -15.41
N THR A 22 9.06 -2.72 -15.57
CA THR A 22 10.23 -2.61 -16.46
C THR A 22 9.91 -2.58 -17.95
N TYR A 23 8.68 -2.92 -18.36
CA TYR A 23 8.22 -2.68 -19.74
C TYR A 23 8.00 -1.19 -20.03
N PHE A 24 7.68 -0.39 -19.01
CA PHE A 24 7.40 1.04 -19.16
C PHE A 24 8.56 1.93 -18.67
N LEU A 25 9.34 1.46 -17.68
CA LEU A 25 10.42 2.20 -17.06
C LEU A 25 11.74 1.40 -17.09
N PRO A 26 12.90 2.07 -17.17
CA PRO A 26 14.18 1.39 -17.05
C PRO A 26 14.35 0.64 -15.71
N GLY A 27 15.07 -0.48 -15.71
CA GLY A 27 15.25 -1.33 -14.53
C GLY A 27 15.80 -0.64 -13.27
N GLN A 28 16.54 0.47 -13.42
CA GLN A 28 17.02 1.29 -12.30
C GLN A 28 15.90 1.92 -11.46
N PHE A 29 14.67 2.04 -12.00
CA PHE A 29 13.54 2.58 -11.25
C PHE A 29 13.02 1.61 -10.18
N ILE A 30 13.28 0.31 -10.30
CA ILE A 30 12.88 -0.67 -9.28
C ILE A 30 13.64 -0.47 -7.95
N PRO A 31 14.99 -0.41 -7.91
CA PRO A 31 15.69 -0.11 -6.66
C PRO A 31 15.40 1.31 -6.16
N ALA A 32 15.19 2.28 -7.04
CA ALA A 32 14.77 3.63 -6.63
C ALA A 32 13.38 3.61 -5.97
N ALA A 33 12.41 2.89 -6.54
CA ALA A 33 11.09 2.70 -5.95
C ALA A 33 11.18 2.00 -4.60
N LYS A 34 12.04 0.97 -4.47
CA LYS A 34 12.28 0.29 -3.19
C LYS A 34 12.82 1.23 -2.11
N ALA A 35 13.79 2.08 -2.46
CA ALA A 35 14.35 3.06 -1.54
C ALA A 35 13.31 4.11 -1.11
N ALA A 36 12.57 4.67 -2.07
CA ALA A 36 11.53 5.66 -1.82
C ALA A 36 10.36 5.08 -0.98
N HIS A 37 9.85 3.90 -1.36
CA HIS A 37 8.79 3.22 -0.63
C HIS A 37 9.22 2.88 0.80
N GLY A 38 10.40 2.29 0.96
CA GLY A 38 10.93 1.94 2.28
C GLY A 38 11.15 3.16 3.17
N GLY A 39 11.65 4.27 2.60
CA GLY A 39 11.83 5.52 3.31
C GLY A 39 10.51 6.12 3.81
N GLU A 40 9.52 6.26 2.93
CA GLU A 40 8.19 6.76 3.30
C GLU A 40 7.48 5.81 4.28
N ALA A 41 7.60 4.49 4.10
CA ALA A 41 7.05 3.51 5.03
C ALA A 41 7.64 3.65 6.43
N LEU A 42 8.96 3.83 6.53
CA LEU A 42 9.62 4.05 7.81
C LEU A 42 9.18 5.36 8.46
N LEU A 43 9.12 6.45 7.71
CA LEU A 43 8.64 7.75 8.20
C LEU A 43 7.19 7.67 8.68
N ALA A 44 6.32 6.97 7.95
CA ALA A 44 4.93 6.76 8.32
C ALA A 44 4.82 5.95 9.62
N VAL A 45 5.54 4.83 9.74
CA VAL A 45 5.56 4.00 10.95
C VAL A 45 6.10 4.78 12.14
N LEU A 46 7.20 5.51 11.97
CA LEU A 46 7.76 6.35 13.04
C LEU A 46 6.79 7.44 13.46
N SER A 47 6.13 8.12 12.52
CA SER A 47 5.11 9.13 12.84
C SER A 47 3.95 8.54 13.64
N ILE A 48 3.47 7.36 13.28
CA ILE A 48 2.40 6.67 14.01
C ILE A 48 2.87 6.32 15.43
N ILE A 49 4.06 5.76 15.59
CA ILE A 49 4.54 5.28 16.90
C ILE A 49 4.99 6.43 17.80
N THR A 50 5.78 7.38 17.32
CA THR A 50 6.37 8.41 18.17
C THR A 50 5.46 9.60 18.38
N TRP A 51 4.75 10.07 17.35
CA TRP A 51 3.90 11.24 17.45
C TRP A 51 2.47 10.86 17.83
N HIS A 52 1.82 10.03 17.01
CA HIS A 52 0.40 9.73 17.19
C HIS A 52 0.17 8.92 18.47
N PHE A 53 0.89 7.81 18.65
CA PHE A 53 0.71 6.94 19.81
C PHE A 53 1.06 7.67 21.11
N TYR A 54 2.11 8.49 21.12
CA TYR A 54 2.43 9.30 22.28
C TYR A 54 1.31 10.28 22.63
N ASN A 55 0.88 11.14 21.69
CA ASN A 55 -0.11 12.17 22.01
C ASN A 55 -1.47 11.58 22.38
N VAL A 56 -1.95 10.62 21.57
CA VAL A 56 -3.30 10.07 21.71
C VAL A 56 -3.37 9.01 22.81
N HIS A 57 -2.38 8.11 22.92
CA HIS A 57 -2.44 6.96 23.82
C HIS A 57 -1.55 7.06 25.07
N LEU A 58 -0.58 7.97 25.15
CA LEU A 58 0.25 8.11 26.35
C LEU A 58 0.02 9.42 27.09
N LYS A 59 -0.01 10.56 26.39
CA LYS A 59 -0.15 11.90 26.99
C LYS A 59 -1.59 12.18 27.44
N GLN A 60 -2.56 12.09 26.52
CA GLN A 60 -3.97 12.43 26.80
C GLN A 60 -4.85 11.20 27.05
N PHE A 61 -4.43 10.02 26.59
CA PHE A 61 -5.23 8.79 26.59
C PHE A 61 -6.67 9.00 26.07
N ASN A 62 -6.78 9.56 24.88
CA ASN A 62 -8.05 9.89 24.23
C ASN A 62 -8.67 8.65 23.57
N ARG A 63 -9.92 8.32 23.95
CA ARG A 63 -10.69 7.17 23.41
C ARG A 63 -11.80 7.56 22.44
N SER A 64 -11.87 8.82 22.03
CA SER A 64 -12.93 9.36 21.17
C SER A 64 -13.06 8.62 19.83
N MET A 65 -11.96 8.05 19.30
CA MET A 65 -12.01 7.20 18.10
C MET A 65 -12.97 6.00 18.26
N PHE A 66 -13.13 5.50 19.48
CA PHE A 66 -13.98 4.34 19.78
C PHE A 66 -15.32 4.72 20.40
N THR A 67 -15.33 5.72 21.28
CA THR A 67 -16.54 6.10 22.04
C THR A 67 -17.31 7.24 21.39
N GLY A 68 -16.67 8.07 20.56
CA GLY A 68 -17.21 9.32 20.03
C GLY A 68 -17.27 10.46 21.04
N TYR A 69 -16.77 10.27 22.26
CA TYR A 69 -16.83 11.27 23.33
C TYR A 69 -15.43 11.71 23.77
N ILE A 70 -15.32 12.98 24.16
CA ILE A 70 -14.13 13.62 24.72
C ILE A 70 -14.52 14.36 26.00
N SER A 71 -13.58 14.56 26.93
CA SER A 71 -13.87 15.29 28.17
C SER A 71 -14.07 16.79 27.90
N HIS A 72 -14.87 17.47 28.73
CA HIS A 72 -15.09 18.92 28.61
C HIS A 72 -13.78 19.71 28.68
N HIS A 73 -12.87 19.33 29.59
CA HIS A 73 -11.56 19.94 29.74
C HIS A 73 -10.71 19.82 28.46
N GLU A 74 -10.58 18.62 27.92
CA GLU A 74 -9.81 18.37 26.70
C GLU A 74 -10.45 19.05 25.48
N MET A 75 -11.77 19.12 25.43
CA MET A 75 -12.49 19.90 24.41
C MET A 75 -12.23 21.40 24.54
N ALA A 76 -12.10 21.93 25.75
CA ALA A 76 -11.76 23.33 25.99
C ALA A 76 -10.33 23.66 25.57
N GLU A 77 -9.39 22.72 25.73
CA GLU A 77 -8.00 22.91 25.33
C GLU A 77 -7.76 22.73 23.83
N GLU A 78 -8.29 21.66 23.22
CA GLU A 78 -7.97 21.29 21.83
C GLU A 78 -9.02 21.82 20.82
N HIS A 79 -10.26 22.06 21.26
CA HIS A 79 -11.41 22.37 20.41
C HIS A 79 -12.31 23.50 20.98
N ALA A 80 -11.71 24.54 21.57
CA ALA A 80 -12.44 25.60 22.29
C ALA A 80 -13.61 26.22 21.49
N LEU A 81 -13.41 26.47 20.19
CA LEU A 81 -14.43 27.06 19.31
C LEU A 81 -15.63 26.13 19.11
N GLU A 82 -15.40 24.82 19.02
CA GLU A 82 -16.47 23.83 18.89
C GLU A 82 -17.23 23.70 20.22
N LEU A 83 -16.51 23.71 21.35
CA LEU A 83 -17.12 23.70 22.67
C LEU A 83 -18.02 24.92 22.91
N GLU A 84 -17.58 26.12 22.50
CA GLU A 84 -18.38 27.35 22.61
C GLU A 84 -19.66 27.26 21.76
N GLN A 85 -19.57 26.72 20.54
CA GLN A 85 -20.74 26.50 19.68
C GLN A 85 -21.73 25.53 20.32
N ILE A 86 -21.24 24.42 20.89
CA ILE A 86 -22.07 23.45 21.61
C ILE A 86 -22.77 24.12 22.80
N GLN A 87 -22.04 24.90 23.61
CA GLN A 87 -22.59 25.58 24.79
C GLN A 87 -23.63 26.66 24.44
N LYS A 88 -23.44 27.35 23.32
CA LYS A 88 -24.40 28.33 22.79
C LYS A 88 -25.59 27.68 22.06
N GLY A 89 -25.62 26.35 21.94
CA GLY A 89 -26.64 25.63 21.16
C GLY A 89 -26.56 25.89 19.65
N GLN A 90 -25.41 26.39 19.16
CA GLN A 90 -25.15 26.74 17.76
C GLN A 90 -24.56 25.56 16.98
N LEU A 91 -25.08 24.36 17.20
CA LEU A 91 -24.67 23.20 16.43
C LEU A 91 -24.99 23.43 14.94
N PRO A 92 -24.09 23.08 14.01
CA PRO A 92 -24.40 23.13 12.59
C PRO A 92 -25.72 22.36 12.35
N PRO A 93 -26.69 22.93 11.62
CA PRO A 93 -27.91 22.21 11.31
C PRO A 93 -27.55 20.91 10.58
N PRO A 94 -28.30 19.81 10.82
CA PRO A 94 -28.05 18.56 10.12
C PRO A 94 -28.00 18.82 8.62
N ALA A 95 -27.07 18.16 7.93
CA ALA A 95 -26.84 18.41 6.51
C ALA A 95 -28.15 18.29 5.73
N HIS A 96 -28.50 19.34 4.97
CA HIS A 96 -29.76 19.41 4.24
C HIS A 96 -29.91 18.17 3.32
N PRO A 97 -31.06 17.48 3.33
CA PRO A 97 -31.23 16.21 2.61
C PRO A 97 -30.95 16.35 1.10
N ASP A 98 -31.27 17.49 0.51
CA ASP A 98 -30.99 17.74 -0.91
C ASP A 98 -29.50 17.92 -1.21
N GLY A 99 -28.74 18.49 -0.27
CA GLY A 99 -27.28 18.61 -0.38
C GLY A 99 -26.61 17.25 -0.33
N LEU A 100 -27.08 16.36 0.56
CA LEU A 100 -26.62 14.97 0.65
C LEU A 100 -26.95 14.20 -0.62
N ARG A 101 -28.20 14.27 -1.11
CA ARG A 101 -28.61 13.62 -2.37
C ARG A 101 -27.80 14.11 -3.57
N ARG A 102 -27.53 15.42 -3.67
CA ARG A 102 -26.70 15.99 -4.74
C ARG A 102 -25.27 15.46 -4.69
N ARG A 103 -24.65 15.45 -3.51
CA ARG A 103 -23.30 14.90 -3.32
C ARG A 103 -23.27 13.41 -3.65
N GLN A 104 -24.23 12.63 -3.18
CA GLN A 104 -24.34 11.19 -3.46
C GLN A 104 -24.52 10.90 -4.96
N ARG A 105 -25.37 11.64 -5.67
CA ARG A 105 -25.57 11.47 -7.11
C ARG A 105 -24.32 11.71 -7.95
N ILE A 106 -23.37 12.50 -7.45
CA ILE A 106 -22.08 12.73 -8.10
C ILE A 106 -21.06 11.70 -7.61
N PHE A 107 -20.98 11.50 -6.29
CA PHE A 107 -20.00 10.64 -5.64
C PHE A 107 -20.20 9.17 -6.00
N VAL A 108 -21.42 8.64 -5.94
CA VAL A 108 -21.71 7.21 -6.17
C VAL A 108 -21.29 6.75 -7.57
N PRO A 109 -21.69 7.41 -8.68
CA PRO A 109 -21.24 6.96 -10.00
C PRO A 109 -19.74 7.16 -10.19
N LEU A 110 -19.16 8.26 -9.70
CA LEU A 110 -17.72 8.48 -9.78
C LEU A 110 -16.94 7.39 -9.02
N ALA A 111 -17.36 7.08 -7.79
CA ALA A 111 -16.77 6.02 -6.98
C ALA A 111 -16.96 4.65 -7.62
N ALA A 112 -18.13 4.36 -8.21
CA ALA A 112 -18.38 3.11 -8.92
C ALA A 112 -17.48 2.95 -10.16
N VAL A 113 -17.29 4.02 -10.94
CA VAL A 113 -16.37 4.03 -12.08
C VAL A 113 -14.94 3.85 -11.62
N MET A 114 -14.49 4.59 -10.59
CA MET A 114 -13.14 4.44 -10.03
C MET A 114 -12.92 3.02 -9.49
N ALA A 115 -13.88 2.48 -8.74
CA ALA A 115 -13.80 1.12 -8.22
C ALA A 115 -13.73 0.09 -9.35
N LEU A 116 -14.55 0.23 -10.40
CA LEU A 116 -14.50 -0.65 -11.58
C LEU A 116 -13.14 -0.57 -12.27
N ILE A 117 -12.61 0.64 -12.49
CA ILE A 117 -11.28 0.85 -13.08
C ILE A 117 -10.20 0.19 -12.22
N THR A 118 -10.26 0.35 -10.89
CA THR A 118 -9.30 -0.28 -9.98
C THR A 118 -9.41 -1.81 -10.02
N ILE A 119 -10.62 -2.37 -10.01
CA ILE A 119 -10.82 -3.83 -10.07
C ILE A 119 -10.31 -4.41 -11.39
N VAL A 120 -10.70 -3.79 -12.52
CA VAL A 120 -10.26 -4.22 -13.86
C VAL A 120 -8.75 -4.06 -14.00
N GLY A 121 -8.21 -2.92 -13.57
CA GLY A 121 -6.77 -2.66 -13.54
C GLY A 121 -6.01 -3.68 -12.71
N LEU A 122 -6.48 -3.99 -11.49
CA LEU A 122 -5.89 -5.02 -10.63
C LEU A 122 -5.97 -6.41 -11.25
N TYR A 123 -7.11 -6.76 -11.87
CA TYR A 123 -7.27 -8.04 -12.56
C TYR A 123 -6.21 -8.20 -13.66
N PHE A 124 -6.07 -7.21 -14.55
CA PHE A 124 -5.03 -7.23 -15.58
C PHE A 124 -3.62 -7.20 -15.01
N PHE A 125 -3.38 -6.42 -13.95
CA PHE A 125 -2.07 -6.27 -13.34
C PHE A 125 -1.56 -7.57 -12.68
N ILE A 126 -2.45 -8.29 -11.99
CA ILE A 126 -2.15 -9.59 -11.35
C ILE A 126 -2.04 -10.70 -12.40
N THR A 127 -2.91 -10.70 -13.42
CA THR A 127 -2.87 -11.73 -14.48
C THR A 127 -1.72 -11.53 -15.48
N PHE A 128 -1.13 -10.34 -15.54
CA PHE A 128 0.08 -10.08 -16.33
C PHE A 128 1.34 -10.77 -15.77
N GLU A 129 1.31 -11.27 -14.53
CA GLU A 129 2.47 -11.90 -13.90
C GLU A 129 2.97 -13.12 -14.71
N GLN A 130 4.12 -12.99 -15.37
CA GLN A 130 4.87 -14.12 -15.92
C GLN A 130 5.68 -14.80 -14.82
N THR A 131 5.01 -15.38 -13.81
CA THR A 131 5.64 -16.19 -12.76
C THR A 131 5.94 -17.63 -13.23
N ALA A 132 5.55 -17.99 -14.44
CA ALA A 132 5.92 -19.26 -15.05
C ALA A 132 7.43 -19.25 -15.34
N ILE A 133 8.23 -19.72 -14.39
CA ILE A 133 9.56 -20.25 -14.68
C ILE A 133 9.34 -21.29 -15.76
N THR A 134 9.76 -20.99 -17.00
CA THR A 134 9.88 -22.03 -18.03
C THR A 134 10.79 -23.09 -17.43
N THR A 135 10.23 -24.27 -17.14
CA THR A 135 11.00 -25.35 -16.54
C THR A 135 12.19 -25.60 -17.44
N VAL A 136 13.39 -25.44 -16.89
CA VAL A 136 14.61 -25.80 -17.63
C VAL A 136 14.43 -27.27 -18.03
N PRO A 137 14.56 -27.62 -19.33
CA PRO A 137 14.45 -29.01 -19.74
C PRO A 137 15.43 -29.83 -18.90
N ARG A 138 14.98 -30.97 -18.37
CA ARG A 138 15.81 -31.86 -17.56
C ARG A 138 17.12 -32.10 -18.32
N GLN A 139 18.23 -31.58 -17.80
CA GLN A 139 19.55 -31.89 -18.33
C GLN A 139 19.80 -33.38 -18.06
N THR A 140 19.75 -34.19 -19.11
CA THR A 140 20.22 -35.57 -19.11
C THR A 140 21.73 -35.55 -19.32
N THR A 141 22.46 -34.99 -18.35
CA THR A 141 23.91 -35.16 -18.32
C THR A 141 24.18 -36.59 -17.89
N ASP A 142 24.89 -37.36 -18.72
CA ASP A 142 25.31 -38.70 -18.38
C ASP A 142 26.28 -38.65 -17.18
N ILE A 143 25.78 -39.05 -16.01
CA ILE A 143 26.54 -39.03 -14.74
C ILE A 143 27.67 -40.08 -14.75
N TYR A 144 27.62 -41.04 -15.68
CA TYR A 144 28.61 -42.08 -15.82
C TYR A 144 28.93 -42.36 -17.28
N VAL A 145 30.18 -42.06 -17.67
CA VAL A 145 30.78 -42.53 -18.92
C VAL A 145 31.72 -43.68 -18.55
N PRO A 146 31.42 -44.94 -18.91
CA PRO A 146 32.34 -46.04 -18.64
C PRO A 146 33.66 -45.78 -19.37
N LEU A 147 34.78 -45.88 -18.66
CA LEU A 147 36.09 -45.87 -19.30
C LEU A 147 36.18 -47.10 -20.21
N THR A 148 36.43 -46.87 -21.50
CA THR A 148 36.75 -47.98 -22.42
C THR A 148 38.04 -48.63 -21.91
N PRO A 149 38.06 -49.96 -21.70
CA PRO A 149 39.30 -50.65 -21.32
C PRO A 149 40.38 -50.33 -22.35
N ALA A 150 41.56 -49.93 -21.89
CA ALA A 150 42.72 -49.79 -22.77
C ALA A 150 42.99 -51.17 -23.40
N PRO A 151 43.25 -51.24 -24.73
CA PRO A 151 43.54 -52.51 -25.37
C PRO A 151 44.77 -53.13 -24.71
N ASP A 152 44.67 -54.43 -24.41
CA ASP A 152 45.69 -55.24 -23.81
C ASP A 152 47.03 -54.97 -24.50
N ALA A 153 48.04 -54.54 -23.74
CA ALA A 153 49.38 -54.39 -24.28
C ALA A 153 49.78 -55.75 -24.89
N PRO A 154 50.25 -55.81 -26.15
CA PRO A 154 50.61 -57.07 -26.77
C PRO A 154 51.71 -57.72 -25.95
N GLY A 155 51.42 -58.90 -25.41
CA GLY A 155 52.39 -59.69 -24.67
C GLY A 155 53.55 -60.10 -25.58
N GLY A 156 54.77 -59.84 -25.11
CA GLY A 156 56.03 -60.17 -25.78
C GLY A 156 57.20 -59.44 -25.16
#